data_AF-X1SAL8-F1
#
_entry.id   AF-X1SAL8-F1
#
_cell.length_a   1.000
_cell.length_b   1.000
_cell.length_c   1.000
_cell.angle_alpha   90.00
_cell.angle_beta   90.00
_cell.angle_gamma   90.00
#
_symmetry.space_group_name_H-M   'P 1'
#
loop_
_entity.id
_entity.type
_entity.pdbx_description
1 polymer ?
#
loop_
_entity_poly.entity_id
_entity_poly.type
_entity_poly.pdbx_seq_one_letter_code
_entity_poly.pdbx_strand_id
1 'polypeptide(L)' 'LVTTERDNSNDKRFVNITMTDKGREILSQAMPVARNIMNHVMSSLTEADVALLEKELGVLRQNAHHGLEHVAKIEKP' A
#
# COMPACT_ATOMS: atom_id res chain seq x y z
N LEU A 1 -0.74 -8.95 14.51
CA LEU A 1 -0.33 -8.51 13.15
C LEU A 1 0.51 -7.25 13.27
N VAL A 2 -0.03 -6.20 13.88
CA VAL A 2 0.71 -4.99 14.27
C VAL A 2 0.59 -4.76 15.78
N THR A 3 1.54 -4.04 16.35
CA THR A 3 1.52 -3.46 17.69
C THR A 3 1.49 -1.95 17.57
N THR A 4 0.92 -1.28 18.55
CA THR A 4 0.87 0.18 18.59
C THR A 4 1.49 0.69 19.88
N GLU A 5 2.38 1.67 19.76
CA GLU A 5 2.97 2.37 20.90
C GLU A 5 2.73 3.88 20.75
N ARG A 6 2.44 4.58 21.85
CA ARG A 6 2.37 6.05 21.79
C ARG A 6 3.78 6.59 21.66
N ASP A 7 3.98 7.57 20.79
CA ASP A 7 5.26 8.24 20.72
C ASP A 7 5.54 8.92 22.07
N ASN A 8 6.74 8.72 22.59
CA ASN A 8 7.18 9.25 23.89
C ASN A 8 7.76 10.67 23.75
N SER A 9 7.74 11.22 22.53
CA SER A 9 8.05 12.61 22.21
C SER A 9 6.89 13.56 22.63
N ASN A 10 7.11 14.87 22.47
CA ASN A 10 6.27 15.95 23.03
C ASN A 10 4.79 15.94 22.64
N ASP A 11 4.36 15.15 21.64
CA ASP A 11 2.97 15.10 21.20
C ASP A 11 2.34 13.70 21.39
N LYS A 12 1.55 13.59 22.46
CA LYS A 12 0.81 12.38 22.84
C LYS A 12 -0.28 11.95 21.85
N ARG A 13 -0.50 12.72 20.78
CA ARG A 13 -1.47 12.42 19.72
C ARG A 13 -0.92 11.48 18.65
N PHE A 14 0.40 11.26 18.60
CA PHE A 14 1.00 10.33 17.65
C PHE A 14 1.09 8.90 18.20
N VAL A 15 0.72 7.94 17.35
CA VAL A 15 0.77 6.52 17.65
C VAL A 15 1.61 5.84 16.57
N ASN A 16 2.71 5.22 16.98
CA ASN A 16 3.55 4.41 16.12
C ASN A 16 2.90 3.02 15.96
N ILE A 17 2.85 2.54 14.72
CA ILE A 17 2.33 1.21 14.39
C ILE A 17 3.49 0.40 13.83
N THR A 18 3.81 -0.72 14.48
CA THR A 18 4.92 -1.60 14.09
C THR A 18 4.40 -2.99 13.80
N MET A 19 4.95 -3.65 12.78
CA MET A 19 4.58 -5.03 12.49
C MET A 19 5.18 -5.99 13.52
N THR A 20 4.36 -6.91 14.03
CA THR A 20 4.78 -8.00 14.95
C THR A 20 5.53 -9.10 14.22
N ASP A 21 6.27 -9.95 14.94
CA ASP A 21 6.91 -11.15 14.37
C ASP A 21 5.89 -12.06 13.68
N LYS A 22 4.76 -12.35 14.35
CA LYS A 22 3.65 -13.09 13.75
C LYS A 22 3.10 -12.42 12.48
N GLY A 23 3.10 -11.08 12.44
CA GLY A 23 2.70 -10.32 11.25
C GLY A 23 3.68 -10.50 10.09
N ARG A 24 4.99 -10.45 10.37
CA ARG A 24 6.04 -10.71 9.38
C ARG A 24 5.97 -12.14 8.84
N GLU A 25 5.75 -13.12 9.71
CA GLU A 25 5.62 -14.52 9.32
C GLU A 25 4.45 -14.73 8.36
N ILE A 26 3.27 -14.23 8.72
CA ILE A 26 2.07 -14.31 7.86
C ILE A 26 2.31 -13.59 6.54
N LEU A 27 2.93 -12.40 6.55
CA LEU A 27 3.26 -11.68 5.32
C LEU A 27 4.19 -12.50 4.41
N SER A 28 5.21 -13.16 4.99
CA SER A 28 6.12 -14.02 4.25
C SER A 28 5.42 -15.22 3.62
N GLN A 29 4.37 -15.74 4.24
CA GLN A 29 3.56 -16.83 3.70
C GLN A 29 2.57 -16.34 2.63
N ALA A 30 2.01 -15.14 2.81
CA ALA A 30 1.02 -14.57 1.90
C ALA A 30 1.64 -14.04 0.59
N MET A 31 2.85 -13.48 0.64
CA MET A 31 3.51 -12.88 -0.54
C MET A 31 3.68 -13.85 -1.72
N PRO A 32 4.15 -15.10 -1.53
CA PRO A 32 4.24 -16.07 -2.63
C PRO A 32 2.87 -16.37 -3.26
N VAL A 33 1.82 -16.49 -2.46
CA VAL A 33 0.46 -16.75 -2.94
C VAL A 33 -0.04 -15.58 -3.78
N ALA A 34 0.10 -14.35 -3.28
CA ALA A 34 -0.25 -13.14 -4.03
C ALA A 34 0.53 -13.02 -5.34
N ARG A 35 1.84 -13.33 -5.33
CA ARG A 35 2.67 -13.36 -6.53
C ARG A 35 2.17 -14.37 -7.56
N ASN A 36 1.81 -15.58 -7.13
CA ASN A 36 1.30 -16.61 -8.03
C ASN A 36 -0.02 -16.20 -8.68
N ILE A 37 -0.92 -15.58 -7.92
CA ILE A 37 -2.18 -15.04 -8.45
C ILE A 37 -1.88 -13.96 -9.49
N MET A 38 -1.00 -13.01 -9.18
CA MET A 38 -0.62 -11.95 -10.11
C MET A 38 0.03 -12.50 -11.38
N ASN A 39 0.93 -13.47 -11.27
CA ASN A 39 1.53 -14.12 -12.43
C ASN A 39 0.47 -14.79 -13.32
N HIS A 40 -0.56 -15.39 -12.72
CA HIS A 40 -1.66 -15.98 -13.48
C HIS A 40 -2.52 -14.92 -14.17
N VAL A 41 -2.85 -13.83 -13.47
CA VAL A 41 -3.61 -12.70 -14.04
C VAL A 41 -2.86 -12.05 -15.19
N MET A 42 -1.53 -11.90 -15.07
CA MET A 42 -0.69 -11.28 -16.09
C MET A 42 -0.25 -12.26 -17.19
N SER A 43 -0.63 -13.54 -17.10
CA SER A 43 -0.10 -14.58 -18.00
C SER A 43 -0.42 -14.38 -19.48
N SER A 44 -1.47 -13.62 -19.81
CA SER A 44 -1.86 -13.31 -21.18
C SER A 44 -1.24 -12.02 -21.73
N LEU A 45 -0.45 -11.30 -20.93
CA LEU A 45 0.14 -10.02 -21.31
C LEU A 45 1.61 -10.20 -21.66
N THR A 46 2.07 -9.48 -22.67
CA THR A 46 3.51 -9.37 -22.94
C THR A 46 4.16 -8.43 -21.93
N GLU A 47 5.48 -8.49 -21.80
CA GLU A 47 6.22 -7.55 -20.94
C GLU A 47 5.99 -6.09 -21.35
N ALA A 48 5.83 -5.82 -22.65
CA ALA A 48 5.51 -4.50 -23.17
C ALA A 48 4.11 -4.03 -22.73
N ASP A 49 3.12 -4.92 -22.76
CA ASP A 49 1.76 -4.62 -22.28
C ASP A 49 1.74 -4.34 -20.78
N VAL A 50 2.49 -5.12 -19.99
CA VAL A 50 2.63 -4.92 -18.54
C VAL A 50 3.26 -3.55 -18.26
N ALA A 51 4.35 -3.20 -18.94
CA ALA A 51 5.01 -1.91 -18.74
C ALA A 51 4.10 -0.72 -19.09
N LEU A 52 3.30 -0.84 -20.15
CA LEU A 52 2.32 0.18 -20.51
C LEU A 52 1.23 0.30 -19.44
N LEU A 53 0.70 -0.83 -18.98
CA LEU A 53 -0.35 -0.88 -17.96
C LEU A 53 0.13 -0.30 -16.63
N GLU A 54 1.36 -0.62 -16.20
CA GLU A 54 1.96 -0.06 -14.99
C GLU A 54 2.07 1.46 -15.04
N LYS A 55 2.46 2.01 -16.19
CA LYS A 55 2.55 3.46 -16.39
C LYS A 55 1.17 4.12 -16.24
N GLU A 56 0.16 3.62 -16.94
CA GLU A 56 -1.18 4.20 -16.92
C GLU A 56 -1.84 4.09 -15.53
N LEU A 57 -1.69 2.94 -14.86
CA LEU A 57 -2.15 2.77 -13.48
C LEU A 57 -1.41 3.68 -12.50
N GLY A 58 -0.12 3.93 -12.74
CA GLY A 58 0.68 4.89 -11.97
C GLY A 58 0.12 6.31 -12.05
N VAL A 59 -0.22 6.77 -13.25
CA VAL A 59 -0.85 8.08 -13.50
C VAL A 59 -2.22 8.15 -12.84
N LEU A 60 -3.06 7.12 -13.01
CA LEU A 60 -4.38 7.06 -12.40
C LEU A 60 -4.31 7.14 -10.87
N ARG A 61 -3.38 6.39 -10.25
CA ARG A 61 -3.13 6.43 -8.81
C ARG A 61 -2.74 7.83 -8.35
N GLN A 62 -1.86 8.50 -9.08
CA GLN A 62 -1.42 9.85 -8.73
C GLN A 62 -2.58 10.85 -8.81
N ASN A 63 -3.39 10.77 -9.86
CA ASN A 63 -4.56 11.64 -10.02
C ASN A 63 -5.59 11.41 -8.91
N ALA A 64 -5.88 10.15 -8.59
CA ALA A 64 -6.77 9.80 -7.48
C ALA A 64 -6.23 10.31 -6.14
N HIS A 65 -4.92 10.14 -5.90
CA HIS A 65 -4.28 10.64 -4.69
C HIS A 65 -4.37 12.17 -4.57
N HIS A 66 -4.06 12.92 -5.63
CA HIS A 66 -4.21 14.38 -5.63
C HIS A 66 -5.66 14.82 -5.37
N GLY A 67 -6.63 14.13 -5.97
CA GLY A 67 -8.05 14.40 -5.72
C GLY A 67 -8.44 14.16 -4.26
N LEU A 68 -8.03 13.03 -3.68
CA LEU A 68 -8.32 12.68 -2.29
C LEU A 68 -7.61 13.61 -1.30
N GLU A 69 -6.35 13.98 -1.56
CA GLU A 69 -5.65 14.97 -0.73
C GLU A 69 -6.35 16.33 -0.74
N HIS A 70 -6.86 16.76 -1.89
CA HIS A 70 -7.58 18.02 -1.99
C HIS A 70 -8.83 18.02 -1.12
N VAL A 71 -9.62 16.93 -1.18
CA VAL A 71 -10.80 16.73 -0.31
C VAL A 71 -10.40 16.73 1.16
N ALA A 72 -9.40 15.92 1.53
CA ALA A 72 -8.95 15.80 2.93
C ALA A 72 -8.35 17.10 3.49
N LYS A 73 -7.84 18.01 2.64
CA LYS A 73 -7.35 19.34 3.05
C LYS A 73 -8.50 20.35 3.21
N ILE A 74 -9.59 20.19 2.46
CA ILE A 74 -10.80 21.03 2.57
C ILE A 74 -11.65 20.64 3.78
N GLU A 75 -11.71 19.34 4.13
CA GLU A 75 -12.46 18.84 5.30
C GLU A 75 -11.75 19.04 6.64
N LYS A 76 -10.60 19.73 6.68
CA LYS A 76 -9.97 20.10 7.95
C LYS A 76 -10.80 21.20 8.64
N PRO A 77 -11.26 21.02 9.89
CA PRO A 77 -11.89 22.08 10.68
C PRO A 77 -10.91 23.20 11.03
#